data_AF-A0AAJ1WXD6-F1
#
_entry.id   AF-A0AAJ1WXD6-F1
#
_cell.length_a   1.000
_cell.length_b   1.000
_cell.length_c   1.000
_cell.angle_alpha   90.00
_cell.angle_beta   90.00
_cell.angle_gamma   90.00
#
_symmetry.space_group_name_H-M   'P 1'
#
loop_
_entity.id
_entity.type
_entity.pdbx_description
1 polymer ?
#
loop_
_entity_poly.entity_id
_entity_poly.type
_entity_poly.pdbx_seq_one_letter_code
_entity_poly.pdbx_strand_id
1 'polypeptide(L)'
;MSLILGALLACAAGLAGIVLCPDDSTRRSRLPLLVAFLLGSLAWHAPARAAEPPSGPARVLDGGTVMVGPHRVSLYGIAAPDADQTCSDAQNRPYPCGLAVRDRAEPACAAADRA
;
A
#
# COMPACT_ATOMS: atom_id res chain seq x y z
N MET A 1 -13.37 -6.99 -9.15
CA MET A 1 -14.14 -8.22 -9.40
C MET A 1 -14.04 -9.19 -8.22
N SER A 2 -14.98 -9.03 -7.29
CA SER A 2 -15.68 -10.08 -6.53
C SER A 2 -14.96 -11.34 -6.03
N LEU A 3 -13.91 -11.18 -5.21
CA LEU A 3 -13.42 -12.28 -4.35
C LEU A 3 -14.48 -12.73 -3.33
N ILE A 4 -15.36 -11.81 -2.93
CA ILE A 4 -16.48 -12.05 -2.00
C ILE A 4 -17.52 -13.02 -2.61
N LEU A 5 -17.80 -12.92 -3.91
CA LEU A 5 -18.70 -13.84 -4.60
C LEU A 5 -18.11 -15.26 -4.69
N GLY A 6 -16.78 -15.37 -4.86
CA GLY A 6 -16.08 -16.67 -4.82
C GLY A 6 -16.16 -17.34 -3.45
N ALA A 7 -15.96 -16.58 -2.37
CA ALA A 7 -16.07 -17.08 -1.00
C ALA A 7 -17.51 -17.51 -0.65
N LEU A 8 -18.52 -16.74 -1.09
CA LEU A 8 -19.93 -17.09 -0.87
C LEU A 8 -20.35 -18.35 -1.63
N LEU A 9 -19.91 -18.54 -2.88
CA LEU A 9 -20.18 -19.75 -3.66
C LEU A 9 -19.54 -21.00 -3.05
N ALA A 10 -18.31 -20.89 -2.53
CA ALA A 10 -17.64 -22.00 -1.86
C ALA A 10 -18.34 -22.39 -0.53
N CYS A 11 -18.77 -21.41 0.26
CA CYS A 11 -19.55 -21.65 1.48
C CYS A 11 -20.92 -22.29 1.19
N ALA A 12 -21.61 -21.84 0.13
CA ALA A 12 -22.89 -22.41 -0.28
C ALA A 12 -22.75 -23.88 -0.73
N ALA A 13 -21.70 -24.20 -1.50
CA ALA A 13 -21.42 -25.57 -1.91
C ALA A 13 -21.05 -26.49 -0.74
N GLY A 14 -20.29 -25.98 0.25
CA GLY A 14 -19.96 -26.71 1.47
C GLY A 14 -21.18 -27.04 2.33
N LEU A 15 -22.15 -26.12 2.43
CA LEU A 15 -23.41 -26.34 3.16
C LEU A 15 -24.35 -27.31 2.42
N ALA A 16 -24.42 -27.26 1.09
CA ALA A 16 -25.24 -28.16 0.30
C ALA A 16 -24.83 -29.63 0.45
N GLY A 17 -23.52 -29.91 0.54
CA GLY A 17 -23.00 -31.27 0.78
C GLY A 17 -23.35 -31.86 2.16
N ILE A 18 -23.63 -31.02 3.16
CA ILE A 18 -23.98 -31.45 4.52
C ILE A 18 -25.48 -31.75 4.64
N VAL A 19 -26.32 -31.14 3.80
CA VAL A 19 -27.79 -31.23 3.90
C VAL A 19 -28.38 -32.35 3.03
N LEU A 20 -27.77 -32.71 1.90
CA LEU A 20 -28.41 -33.64 0.94
C LEU A 20 -28.12 -35.14 1.14
N CYS A 21 -27.13 -35.52 1.96
CA CYS A 21 -26.87 -36.93 2.30
C CYS A 21 -26.79 -37.12 3.82
N PRO A 22 -27.93 -37.34 4.51
CA PRO A 22 -27.90 -37.97 5.81
C PRO A 22 -27.58 -39.46 5.64
N ASP A 23 -26.28 -39.81 5.63
CA ASP A 23 -25.83 -41.20 5.73
C ASP A 23 -25.68 -41.59 7.21
N ASP A 24 -26.52 -42.52 7.65
CA ASP A 24 -26.66 -43.04 9.02
C ASP A 24 -25.42 -43.83 9.51
N SER A 25 -24.39 -44.02 8.66
CA SER A 25 -23.16 -44.74 9.00
C SER A 25 -21.97 -43.85 9.43
N THR A 26 -22.12 -42.52 9.40
CA THR A 26 -20.99 -41.60 9.57
C THR A 26 -20.79 -41.12 11.02
N ARG A 27 -20.41 -42.05 11.90
CA ARG A 27 -19.61 -41.74 13.11
C ARG A 27 -18.19 -41.29 12.75
N ARG A 28 -18.00 -40.57 11.64
CA ARG A 28 -16.73 -39.93 11.29
C ARG A 28 -16.80 -38.51 11.81
N SER A 29 -16.21 -38.36 12.98
CA SER A 29 -15.91 -37.10 13.67
C SER A 29 -15.71 -35.96 12.66
N ARG A 30 -16.61 -34.97 12.64
CA ARG A 30 -16.52 -33.74 11.80
C ARG A 30 -15.42 -32.78 12.27
N LEU A 31 -14.72 -33.17 13.33
CA LEU A 31 -13.67 -32.45 14.03
C LEU A 31 -12.46 -32.09 13.15
N PRO A 32 -11.96 -32.91 12.19
CA PRO A 32 -10.84 -32.49 11.34
C PRO A 32 -11.25 -31.40 10.35
N LEU A 33 -12.52 -31.38 9.90
CA LEU A 33 -13.02 -30.36 8.98
C LEU A 33 -13.22 -29.01 9.70
N LEU A 34 -13.72 -29.05 10.93
CA LEU A 34 -13.82 -27.85 11.78
C LEU A 34 -12.45 -27.30 12.17
N VAL A 35 -11.49 -28.18 12.51
CA VAL A 35 -10.11 -27.77 12.81
C VAL A 35 -9.45 -27.15 11.57
N ALA A 36 -9.61 -27.75 10.39
CA ALA A 36 -9.10 -27.17 9.15
C ALA A 36 -9.73 -25.80 8.85
N PHE A 37 -11.03 -25.63 9.08
CA PHE A 37 -11.72 -24.36 8.88
C PHE A 37 -11.27 -23.28 9.89
N LEU A 38 -11.08 -23.64 11.16
CA LEU A 38 -10.57 -22.75 12.20
C LEU A 38 -9.11 -22.34 11.96
N LEU A 39 -8.25 -23.27 11.54
CA LEU A 39 -6.86 -22.95 11.20
C LEU A 39 -6.78 -22.06 9.96
N GLY A 40 -7.61 -22.34 8.95
CA GLY A 40 -7.70 -21.53 7.74
C GLY A 40 -8.18 -20.10 8.01
N SER A 41 -9.20 -19.92 8.85
CA SER A 41 -9.69 -18.59 9.21
C SER A 41 -8.67 -17.80 10.04
N LEU A 42 -7.98 -18.45 10.98
CA LEU A 42 -6.95 -17.80 11.79
C LEU A 42 -5.75 -17.33 10.96
N ALA A 43 -5.35 -18.13 9.96
CA ALA A 43 -4.28 -17.76 9.03
C ALA A 43 -4.65 -16.57 8.13
N TRP A 44 -5.94 -16.41 7.80
CA TRP A 44 -6.44 -15.27 7.01
C TRP A 44 -6.40 -13.95 7.78
N HIS A 45 -6.48 -13.99 9.11
CA HIS A 45 -6.41 -12.82 9.97
C HIS A 45 -4.98 -12.44 10.41
N ALA A 46 -3.96 -12.86 9.65
CA ALA A 46 -2.60 -12.41 9.90
C ALA A 46 -2.54 -10.87 9.88
N PRO A 47 -1.98 -10.22 10.92
CA PRO A 47 -1.91 -8.77 10.98
C PRO A 47 -1.08 -8.25 9.80
N ALA A 48 -1.59 -7.21 9.12
CA ALA A 48 -0.82 -6.52 8.11
C ALA A 48 0.45 -5.95 8.76
N ARG A 49 1.61 -6.36 8.27
CA ARG A 49 2.88 -5.74 8.67
C ARG A 49 3.00 -4.42 7.92
N ALA A 50 3.13 -3.32 8.65
CA ALA A 50 3.53 -2.07 8.05
C ALA A 50 4.92 -2.28 7.40
N ALA A 51 5.07 -1.80 6.17
CA ALA A 51 6.39 -1.70 5.57
C ALA A 51 7.23 -0.74 6.41
N GLU A 52 8.53 -1.04 6.51
CA GLU A 52 9.46 -0.12 7.14
C GLU A 52 9.51 1.20 6.33
N PRO A 53 9.57 2.36 6.99
CA PRO A 53 9.73 3.62 6.29
C PRO A 53 10.98 3.60 5.40
N PRO A 54 10.94 4.25 4.22
CA PRO A 54 12.13 4.37 3.39
C PRO A 54 13.24 5.08 4.16
N SER A 55 14.45 4.56 4.07
CA SER A 55 15.63 5.04 4.79
C SER A 55 16.85 5.13 3.88
N GLY A 56 17.83 5.92 4.30
CA GLY A 56 19.05 6.20 3.55
C GLY A 56 19.07 7.63 2.99
N PRO A 57 20.09 7.94 2.15
CA PRO A 57 20.33 9.30 1.68
C PRO A 57 19.16 9.88 0.90
N ALA A 58 18.83 11.14 1.18
CA ALA A 58 17.72 11.87 0.61
C ALA A 58 18.22 12.89 -0.41
N ARG A 59 17.50 12.98 -1.53
CA ARG A 59 17.77 13.95 -2.60
C ARG A 59 16.46 14.49 -3.15
N VAL A 60 16.42 15.80 -3.37
CA VAL A 60 15.28 16.45 -4.04
C VAL A 60 15.30 16.12 -5.54
N LEU A 61 14.19 15.62 -6.07
CA LEU A 61 14.01 15.45 -7.52
C LEU A 61 13.34 16.68 -8.13
N ASP A 62 12.19 17.05 -7.59
CA ASP A 62 11.38 18.20 -7.99
C ASP A 62 10.68 18.78 -6.75
N GLY A 63 9.78 19.75 -6.92
CA GLY A 63 9.17 20.42 -5.77
C GLY A 63 8.23 19.55 -4.93
N GLY A 64 7.82 18.38 -5.43
CA GLY A 64 6.87 17.48 -4.79
C GLY A 64 7.39 16.06 -4.59
N THR A 65 8.62 15.78 -5.05
CA THR A 65 9.17 14.43 -5.08
C THR A 65 10.60 14.41 -4.58
N VAL A 66 10.89 13.48 -3.68
CA VAL A 66 12.24 13.21 -3.16
C VAL A 66 12.62 11.75 -3.39
N MET A 67 13.90 11.49 -3.55
CA MET A 67 14.47 10.15 -3.41
C MET A 67 14.90 9.96 -1.97
N VAL A 68 14.66 8.77 -1.41
CA VAL A 68 15.22 8.31 -0.12
C VAL A 68 15.79 6.92 -0.36
N GLY A 69 17.12 6.80 -0.41
CA GLY A 69 17.77 5.59 -0.88
C GLY A 69 17.28 5.21 -2.30
N PRO A 70 16.77 3.99 -2.52
CA PRO A 70 16.19 3.58 -3.81
C PRO A 70 14.72 3.99 -3.99
N HIS A 71 14.09 4.58 -2.97
CA HIS A 71 12.66 4.85 -2.96
C HIS A 71 12.36 6.25 -3.48
N ARG A 72 11.45 6.33 -4.45
CA ARG A 72 10.87 7.60 -4.91
C ARG A 72 9.63 7.91 -4.06
N VAL A 73 9.65 9.03 -3.35
CA VAL A 73 8.60 9.45 -2.42
C VAL A 73 7.97 10.74 -2.94
N SER A 74 6.66 10.70 -3.19
CA SER A 74 5.87 11.89 -3.56
C SER A 74 5.18 12.46 -2.32
N LEU A 75 5.23 13.78 -2.16
CA LEU A 75 4.64 14.50 -1.04
C LEU A 75 3.12 14.60 -1.24
N TYR A 76 2.40 13.82 -0.43
CA TYR A 76 0.95 13.78 -0.50
C TYR A 76 0.32 15.14 -0.16
N GLY A 77 -0.61 15.59 -0.99
CA GLY A 77 -1.36 16.83 -0.79
C GLY A 77 -0.63 18.11 -1.20
N ILE A 78 0.55 18.02 -1.82
CA ILE A 78 1.30 19.17 -2.32
C ILE A 78 1.26 19.19 -3.86
N ALA A 79 0.84 20.32 -4.43
CA ALA A 79 0.99 20.59 -5.85
C ALA A 79 2.25 21.45 -6.04
N ALA A 80 3.27 20.87 -6.68
CA ALA A 80 4.57 21.49 -6.80
C ALA A 80 5.01 21.54 -8.28
N PRO A 81 5.93 22.47 -8.63
CA PRO A 81 6.46 22.53 -9.98
C PRO A 81 7.41 21.37 -10.28
N ASP A 82 7.43 20.96 -11.55
CA ASP A 82 8.44 20.03 -12.07
C ASP A 82 9.84 20.68 -12.03
N ALA A 83 10.89 19.86 -11.99
CA ALA A 83 12.27 20.32 -11.74
C ALA A 83 12.79 21.35 -12.75
N ASP A 84 12.35 21.27 -14.01
CA ASP A 84 12.72 22.14 -15.12
C ASP A 84 11.60 23.13 -15.50
N GLN A 85 10.54 23.21 -14.68
CA GLN A 85 9.41 24.09 -14.96
C GLN A 85 9.80 25.57 -14.87
N THR A 86 9.30 26.33 -15.84
CA THR A 86 9.29 27.79 -15.84
C THR A 86 7.89 28.30 -15.52
N CYS A 87 7.79 29.22 -14.57
CA CYS A 87 6.55 29.84 -14.13
C CYS A 87 6.57 31.35 -14.43
N SER A 88 5.42 32.00 -14.34
CA SER A 88 5.32 33.47 -14.39
C SER A 88 5.20 34.06 -12.98
N ASP A 89 5.95 35.12 -12.70
CA ASP A 89 5.80 35.88 -11.45
C ASP A 89 4.54 36.76 -11.48
N ALA A 90 4.31 37.54 -10.41
CA ALA A 90 3.16 38.44 -10.31
C ALA A 90 3.17 39.57 -11.36
N GLN A 91 4.31 39.83 -12.00
CA GLN A 91 4.46 40.78 -13.11
C GLN A 91 4.49 40.08 -14.47
N ASN A 92 4.10 38.79 -14.52
CA ASN A 92 4.09 37.94 -15.70
C ASN A 92 5.47 37.71 -16.33
N ARG A 93 6.55 37.83 -15.54
CA ARG A 93 7.91 37.56 -16.01
C ARG A 93 8.25 36.08 -15.79
N PRO A 94 8.83 35.40 -16.79
CA PRO A 94 9.21 34.01 -16.66
C PRO A 94 10.36 33.85 -15.67
N TYR A 95 10.30 32.82 -14.82
CA TYR A 95 11.38 32.44 -13.92
C TYR A 95 11.41 30.91 -13.71
N PRO A 96 12.60 30.31 -13.45
CA PRO A 96 12.74 28.86 -13.31
C PRO A 96 12.29 28.39 -11.92
N CYS A 97 10.97 28.36 -11.71
CA CYS A 97 10.36 27.98 -10.43
C CYS A 97 10.76 26.59 -9.97
N GLY A 98 10.90 25.62 -10.88
CA GLY A 98 11.34 24.26 -10.57
C GLY A 98 12.71 24.22 -9.91
N LEU A 99 13.71 24.83 -10.56
CA LEU A 99 15.07 24.96 -10.03
C LEU A 99 15.07 25.73 -8.69
N ALA A 100 14.31 26.82 -8.62
CA ALA A 100 14.25 27.67 -7.45
C ALA A 100 13.68 26.96 -6.21
N VAL A 101 12.72 26.03 -6.37
CA VAL A 101 12.22 25.21 -5.27
C VAL A 101 13.23 24.14 -4.89
N ARG A 102 13.82 23.45 -5.88
CA ARG A 102 14.82 22.40 -5.64
C ARG A 102 15.99 22.92 -4.81
N ASP A 103 16.57 24.05 -5.20
CA ASP A 103 17.74 24.63 -4.55
C ASP A 103 17.43 25.08 -3.10
N ARG A 104 16.17 25.43 -2.79
CA ARG A 104 15.72 25.78 -1.44
C ARG A 104 15.42 24.56 -0.57
N ALA A 105 14.97 23.46 -1.18
CA ALA A 105 14.60 22.24 -0.48
C ALA A 105 15.81 21.33 -0.20
N GLU A 106 16.87 21.41 -1.01
CA GLU A 106 18.06 20.55 -0.89
C GLU A 106 18.72 20.56 0.51
N PRO A 107 18.87 21.69 1.21
CA PRO A 107 19.40 21.71 2.58
C PRO A 107 18.55 20.93 3.59
N ALA A 108 17.23 20.87 3.39
CA ALA A 108 16.32 20.15 4.29
C ALA A 108 16.52 18.64 4.17
N CYS A 109 16.68 18.12 2.95
CA CYS A 109 17.03 16.71 2.73
C CYS A 109 18.41 16.37 3.31
N ALA A 110 19.41 17.22 3.12
CA ALA A 110 20.74 17.00 3.67
C ALA A 110 20.80 17.05 5.22
N ALA A 111 19.82 17.68 5.86
CA ALA A 111 19.65 17.63 7.32
C ALA A 111 18.99 16.33 7.78
N ALA A 112 17.98 15.86 7.04
CA ALA A 112 17.28 14.60 7.31
C ALA A 112 18.20 13.37 7.23
N ASP A 113 19.19 13.39 6.33
CA ASP A 113 20.17 12.31 6.16
C ASP A 113 21.08 12.07 7.37
N ARG A 114 21.16 13.04 8.28
CA ARG A 114 22.04 12.99 9.46
C ARG A 114 21.31 12.60 10.75
N ALA A 115 20.00 12.41 10.69
CA ALA A 115 19.15 12.04 11.83
C ALA A 115 18.92 10.53 11.87
#